data_AF-A0A2V3IIY3-F1
#
_entry.id   AF-A0A2V3IIY3-F1
#
_cell.length_a   1.000
_cell.length_b   1.000
_cell.length_c   1.000
_cell.angle_alpha   90.00
_cell.angle_beta   90.00
_cell.angle_gamma   90.00
#
_symmetry.space_group_name_H-M   'P 1'
#
loop_
_entity.id
_entity.type
_entity.pdbx_description
1 polymer ?
#
loop_
_entity_poly.entity_id
_entity_poly.type
_entity_poly.pdbx_seq_one_letter_code
_entity_poly.pdbx_strand_id
1 'polypeptide(L)'
;MRPLTEEETTQVFEKLAKFIGTNIKQLIDAPEETHCFRLQNDRVYYVSERVMRLATNVARDNLASLGVCIGKFTHHKNFHIHISCLEYLGKYAKHKVWIKPSSEMSFLYGNHVLKTGLGRITENTDNGAGVVVYNMSDTPIGFGLAARSTIDCRKAAPTDIVVLNQADLGMYLRSEEKTPASAL
;
A
#
# COMPACT_ATOMS: atom_id res chain seq x y z
N MET A 1 13.75 -16.95 -6.70
CA MET A 1 12.44 -16.69 -6.05
C MET A 1 12.26 -17.70 -4.93
N ARG A 2 11.97 -17.28 -3.70
CA ARG A 2 11.78 -18.18 -2.55
C ARG A 2 10.49 -17.88 -1.78
N PRO A 3 9.93 -18.83 -1.00
CA PRO A 3 8.91 -18.51 -0.02
C PRO A 3 9.45 -17.59 1.09
N LEU A 4 8.54 -16.86 1.73
CA LEU A 4 8.87 -16.04 2.91
C LEU A 4 9.09 -16.96 4.11
N THR A 5 9.96 -16.56 5.03
CA THR A 5 10.08 -17.21 6.34
C THR A 5 8.90 -16.82 7.24
N GLU A 6 8.69 -17.51 8.36
CA GLU A 6 7.61 -17.17 9.30
C GLU A 6 7.74 -15.75 9.85
N GLU A 7 8.97 -15.32 10.16
CA GLU A 7 9.27 -13.96 10.62
C GLU A 7 8.92 -12.91 9.57
N GLU A 8 9.37 -13.11 8.33
CA GLU A 8 9.09 -12.20 7.20
C GLU A 8 7.59 -12.13 6.90
N THR A 9 6.93 -13.28 6.97
CA THR A 9 5.49 -13.40 6.75
C THR A 9 4.72 -12.60 7.80
N THR A 10 5.12 -12.70 9.06
CA THR A 10 4.52 -11.94 10.16
C THR A 10 4.69 -10.44 9.95
N GLN A 11 5.89 -9.98 9.61
CA GLN A 11 6.17 -8.56 9.37
C GLN A 11 5.36 -7.99 8.18
N VAL A 12 5.26 -8.75 7.08
CA VAL A 12 4.45 -8.34 5.92
C VAL A 12 2.98 -8.25 6.31
N PHE A 13 2.45 -9.27 6.98
CA PHE A 13 1.04 -9.29 7.37
C PHE A 13 0.70 -8.25 8.43
N GLU A 14 1.56 -7.98 9.41
CA GLU A 14 1.38 -6.89 10.36
C GLU A 14 1.30 -5.53 9.65
N LYS A 15 2.15 -5.30 8.65
CA LYS A 15 2.13 -4.05 7.88
C LYS A 15 0.87 -3.92 7.03
N LEU A 16 0.43 -5.01 6.39
CA LEU A 16 -0.79 -5.04 5.58
C LEU A 16 -2.04 -4.89 6.46
N ALA A 17 -2.08 -5.56 7.61
CA ALA A 17 -3.18 -5.51 8.57
C ALA A 17 -3.46 -4.08 9.07
N LYS A 18 -2.47 -3.19 9.09
CA LYS A 18 -2.68 -1.76 9.39
C LYS A 18 -3.65 -1.08 8.42
N PHE A 19 -3.79 -1.55 7.18
CA PHE A 19 -4.66 -0.96 6.17
C PHE A 19 -5.96 -1.77 5.96
N ILE A 20 -5.88 -3.10 5.90
CA ILE A 20 -7.02 -3.98 5.57
C ILE A 20 -7.62 -4.69 6.79
N GLY A 21 -6.96 -4.64 7.96
CA GLY A 21 -7.40 -5.35 9.16
C GLY A 21 -7.49 -6.86 8.96
N THR A 22 -8.61 -7.45 9.37
CA THR A 22 -8.88 -8.90 9.29
C THR A 22 -9.18 -9.42 7.89
N ASN A 23 -9.36 -8.52 6.90
CA ASN A 23 -9.72 -8.88 5.53
C ASN A 23 -8.57 -9.50 4.73
N ILE A 24 -7.41 -9.72 5.35
CA ILE A 24 -6.23 -10.29 4.70
C ILE A 24 -6.47 -11.70 4.13
N LYS A 25 -7.38 -12.47 4.73
CA LYS A 25 -7.79 -13.79 4.22
C LYS A 25 -8.40 -13.70 2.83
N GLN A 26 -9.15 -12.63 2.55
CA GLN A 26 -9.77 -12.40 1.22
C GLN A 26 -8.73 -12.15 0.12
N LEU A 27 -7.50 -11.79 0.51
CA LEU A 27 -6.40 -11.58 -0.43
C LEU A 27 -5.70 -12.89 -0.79
N ILE A 28 -5.80 -13.94 0.04
CA ILE A 28 -5.20 -15.25 -0.19
C ILE A 28 -6.23 -16.20 -0.81
N ASP A 29 -7.42 -16.25 -0.23
CA ASP A 29 -8.52 -17.14 -0.61
C ASP A 29 -9.42 -16.48 -1.67
N ALA A 30 -8.82 -15.93 -2.72
CA ALA A 30 -9.59 -15.39 -3.84
C ALA A 30 -10.35 -16.56 -4.53
N PRO A 31 -11.65 -16.41 -4.82
CA PRO A 31 -12.52 -17.52 -5.22
C PRO A 31 -12.14 -18.18 -6.55
N GLU A 32 -11.37 -17.50 -7.40
CA GLU A 32 -10.95 -18.03 -8.71
C GLU A 32 -9.58 -18.72 -8.68
N GLU A 33 -8.61 -18.15 -7.96
CA GLU A 33 -7.24 -18.66 -7.97
C GLU A 33 -6.54 -18.35 -6.64
N THR A 34 -5.90 -19.36 -6.05
CA THR A 34 -5.07 -19.17 -4.85
C THR A 34 -3.87 -18.29 -5.18
N HIS A 35 -3.66 -17.27 -4.36
CA HIS A 35 -2.51 -16.38 -4.47
C HIS A 35 -1.51 -16.64 -3.35
N CYS A 36 -0.22 -16.47 -3.68
CA CYS A 36 0.87 -16.63 -2.72
C CYS A 36 1.83 -15.45 -2.76
N PHE A 37 2.55 -15.27 -1.65
CA PHE A 37 3.63 -14.30 -1.55
C PHE A 37 4.97 -14.98 -1.84
N ARG A 38 5.82 -14.32 -2.61
CA ARG A 38 7.17 -14.78 -2.95
C ARG A 38 8.16 -13.66 -2.79
N LEU A 39 9.35 -13.99 -2.30
CA LEU A 39 10.44 -13.05 -2.13
C LEU A 39 11.49 -13.23 -3.22
N GLN A 40 11.90 -12.10 -3.79
CA GLN A 40 12.99 -12.02 -4.74
C GLN A 40 13.69 -10.66 -4.64
N ASN A 41 15.02 -10.67 -4.49
CA ASN A 41 15.85 -9.47 -4.38
C ASN A 41 15.29 -8.46 -3.37
N ASP A 42 14.96 -8.98 -2.17
CA ASP A 42 14.34 -8.27 -1.04
C ASP A 42 12.97 -7.64 -1.31
N ARG A 43 12.37 -7.90 -2.47
CA ARG A 43 11.01 -7.49 -2.83
C ARG A 43 10.04 -8.65 -2.65
N VAL A 44 8.87 -8.33 -2.10
CA VAL A 44 7.78 -9.28 -1.90
C VAL A 44 6.76 -9.08 -3.02
N TYR A 45 6.49 -10.15 -3.73
CA TYR A 45 5.56 -10.20 -4.85
C TYR A 45 4.33 -11.01 -4.47
N TYR A 46 3.17 -10.52 -4.89
CA TYR A 46 1.89 -11.20 -4.84
C TYR A 46 1.57 -11.75 -6.23
N VAL A 47 1.40 -13.07 -6.30
CA VAL A 47 1.30 -13.81 -7.57
C VAL A 47 0.32 -14.96 -7.41
N SER A 48 -0.37 -15.33 -8.49
CA SER A 48 -1.18 -16.53 -8.50
C SER A 48 -0.33 -17.80 -8.52
N GLU A 49 -0.83 -18.88 -7.92
CA GLU A 49 -0.06 -20.12 -7.79
C GLU A 49 0.35 -20.72 -9.14
N ARG A 50 -0.50 -20.59 -10.16
CA ARG A 50 -0.21 -21.03 -11.53
C ARG A 50 0.98 -20.29 -12.13
N VAL A 51 1.00 -18.96 -12.04
CA VAL A 51 2.10 -18.14 -12.56
C VAL A 51 3.39 -18.43 -11.78
N MET A 52 3.29 -18.63 -10.46
CA MET A 52 4.42 -19.03 -9.62
C MET A 52 5.04 -20.36 -10.08
N ARG A 53 4.21 -21.38 -10.39
CA ARG A 53 4.68 -22.67 -10.90
C ARG A 53 5.37 -22.57 -12.27
N LEU A 54 4.93 -21.65 -13.13
CA LEU A 54 5.57 -21.43 -14.44
C LEU A 54 6.91 -20.69 -14.30
N ALA A 55 6.97 -19.75 -13.35
CA ALA A 55 8.15 -18.93 -13.12
C ALA A 55 9.33 -19.69 -12.49
N THR A 56 9.13 -20.91 -12.00
CA THR A 56 10.24 -21.79 -11.54
C THR A 56 11.18 -22.19 -12.67
N ASN A 57 10.73 -22.12 -13.93
CA ASN A 57 11.55 -22.42 -15.11
C ASN A 57 12.53 -21.28 -15.46
N VAL A 58 12.43 -20.12 -14.81
CA VAL A 58 13.29 -18.96 -15.05
C VAL A 58 14.34 -18.87 -13.95
N ALA A 59 15.62 -18.78 -14.34
CA ALA A 59 16.72 -18.59 -13.41
C ALA A 59 16.55 -17.30 -12.59
N ARG A 60 17.01 -17.32 -11.34
CA ARG A 60 16.83 -16.20 -10.39
C ARG A 60 17.38 -14.87 -10.93
N ASP A 61 18.53 -14.92 -11.59
CA ASP A 61 19.23 -13.73 -12.09
C ASP A 61 18.56 -13.16 -13.34
N ASN A 62 17.84 -14.01 -14.10
CA ASN A 62 17.11 -13.61 -15.30
C ASN A 62 15.67 -13.15 -15.00
N LEU A 63 15.18 -13.42 -13.78
CA LEU A 63 13.83 -13.07 -13.40
C LEU A 63 13.81 -11.67 -12.78
N ALA A 64 13.22 -10.69 -13.46
CA ALA A 64 13.21 -9.31 -12.96
C ALA A 64 12.04 -9.03 -11.99
N SER A 65 10.82 -9.32 -12.42
CA SER A 65 9.60 -9.10 -11.63
C SER A 65 8.58 -10.21 -11.87
N LEU A 66 7.68 -10.37 -10.91
CA LEU A 66 6.65 -11.41 -10.97
C LEU A 66 5.35 -10.90 -10.34
N GLY A 67 4.28 -10.87 -11.11
CA GLY A 67 2.98 -10.39 -10.61
C GLY A 67 3.09 -8.98 -10.05
N VAL A 68 2.59 -8.76 -8.84
CA VAL A 68 2.47 -7.42 -8.26
C VAL A 68 3.40 -7.28 -7.07
N CYS A 69 4.30 -6.30 -7.13
CA CYS A 69 5.16 -5.97 -6.00
C CYS A 69 4.32 -5.35 -4.86
N ILE A 70 4.32 -5.96 -3.68
CA ILE A 70 3.65 -5.43 -2.49
C ILE A 70 4.54 -4.47 -1.74
N GLY A 71 5.84 -4.74 -1.75
CA GLY A 71 6.79 -3.98 -0.95
C GLY A 71 8.18 -4.56 -0.99
N LYS A 72 9.06 -3.96 -0.20
CA LYS A 72 10.44 -4.41 -0.05
C LYS A 72 10.87 -4.41 1.40
N PHE A 73 11.76 -5.32 1.74
CA PHE A 73 12.51 -5.26 2.97
C PHE A 73 13.64 -4.23 2.84
N THR A 74 13.84 -3.46 3.90
CA THR A 74 14.98 -2.55 4.03
C THR A 74 16.18 -3.30 4.60
N HIS A 75 17.35 -2.66 4.56
CA HIS A 75 18.57 -3.20 5.19
C HIS A 75 18.37 -3.49 6.69
N HIS A 76 17.50 -2.74 7.37
CA HIS A 76 17.13 -2.95 8.78
C HIS A 76 16.02 -4.00 8.96
N LYS A 77 15.72 -4.80 7.93
CA LYS A 77 14.65 -5.80 7.89
C LYS A 77 13.22 -5.26 8.13
N ASN A 78 13.00 -3.96 8.08
CA ASN A 78 11.64 -3.41 8.12
C ASN A 78 10.97 -3.53 6.75
N PHE A 79 9.71 -3.96 6.73
CA PHE A 79 8.92 -4.06 5.51
C PHE A 79 8.28 -2.70 5.14
N HIS A 80 8.62 -2.21 3.95
CA HIS A 80 8.05 -1.00 3.36
C HIS A 80 7.10 -1.37 2.24
N ILE A 81 5.85 -0.91 2.37
CA ILE A 81 4.82 -1.10 1.36
C ILE A 81 5.10 -0.24 0.13
N HIS A 82 4.81 -0.77 -1.05
CA HIS A 82 4.96 -0.07 -2.32
C HIS A 82 3.59 0.33 -2.88
N ILE A 83 3.54 1.37 -3.70
CA ILE A 83 2.27 1.87 -4.26
C ILE A 83 1.56 0.87 -5.17
N SER A 84 2.29 -0.08 -5.76
CA SER A 84 1.75 -1.06 -6.72
C SER A 84 0.69 -2.00 -6.16
N CYS A 85 0.61 -2.19 -4.85
CA CYS A 85 -0.45 -2.99 -4.24
C CYS A 85 -1.72 -2.20 -3.92
N LEU A 86 -1.79 -0.92 -4.28
CA LEU A 86 -2.92 -0.03 -3.98
C LEU A 86 -4.24 -0.58 -4.52
N GLU A 87 -4.27 -1.14 -5.72
CA GLU A 87 -5.51 -1.65 -6.30
C GLU A 87 -6.09 -2.84 -5.50
N TYR A 88 -5.21 -3.73 -5.01
CA TYR A 88 -5.62 -4.89 -4.24
C TYR A 88 -6.03 -4.51 -2.81
N LEU A 89 -5.25 -3.66 -2.16
CA LEU A 89 -5.52 -3.25 -0.77
C LEU A 89 -6.63 -2.22 -0.67
N GLY A 90 -6.80 -1.36 -1.68
CA GLY A 90 -7.86 -0.36 -1.72
C GLY A 90 -9.24 -1.02 -1.58
N LYS A 91 -9.50 -2.09 -2.34
CA LYS A 91 -10.76 -2.84 -2.33
C LYS A 91 -11.18 -3.27 -0.92
N TYR A 92 -10.21 -3.68 -0.08
CA TYR A 92 -10.45 -4.21 1.26
C TYR A 92 -10.06 -3.26 2.41
N ALA A 93 -9.76 -2.00 2.10
CA ALA A 93 -9.28 -1.03 3.08
C ALA A 93 -10.32 -0.76 4.16
N LYS A 94 -9.92 -0.91 5.43
CA LYS A 94 -10.77 -0.67 6.60
C LYS A 94 -11.01 0.82 6.82
N HIS A 95 -9.94 1.62 6.78
CA HIS A 95 -10.00 3.06 6.97
C HIS A 95 -9.70 3.76 5.65
N LYS A 96 -10.67 4.55 5.18
CA LYS A 96 -10.61 5.31 3.93
C LYS A 96 -10.70 6.81 4.22
N VAL A 97 -9.94 7.58 3.46
CA VAL A 97 -9.95 9.05 3.49
C VAL A 97 -10.15 9.57 2.07
N TRP A 98 -11.14 10.43 1.86
CA TRP A 98 -11.38 11.10 0.60
C TRP A 98 -10.84 12.52 0.66
N ILE A 99 -10.08 12.90 -0.35
CA ILE A 99 -9.52 14.24 -0.48
C ILE A 99 -10.26 15.05 -1.54
N LYS A 100 -10.37 16.35 -1.31
CA LYS A 100 -10.95 17.29 -2.27
C LYS A 100 -10.04 17.46 -3.50
N PRO A 101 -10.61 17.79 -4.68
CA PRO A 101 -9.81 18.01 -5.89
C PRO A 101 -8.73 19.08 -5.72
N SER A 102 -8.97 20.10 -4.90
CA SER A 102 -8.01 21.17 -4.60
C SER A 102 -6.70 20.67 -3.97
N SER A 103 -6.72 19.50 -3.32
CA SER A 103 -5.57 18.93 -2.61
C SER A 103 -5.07 17.63 -3.25
N GLU A 104 -5.72 17.16 -4.31
CA GLU A 104 -5.36 15.93 -5.01
C GLU A 104 -3.98 16.00 -5.64
N MET A 105 -3.72 17.06 -6.43
CA MET A 105 -2.40 17.28 -7.02
C MET A 105 -1.32 17.43 -5.95
N SER A 106 -1.61 18.12 -4.85
CA SER A 106 -0.64 18.27 -3.74
C SER A 106 -0.26 16.92 -3.15
N PHE A 107 -1.24 16.02 -2.95
CA PHE A 107 -0.99 14.68 -2.44
C PHE A 107 -0.18 13.83 -3.43
N LEU A 108 -0.50 13.88 -4.73
CA LEU A 108 0.26 13.19 -5.79
C LEU A 108 1.68 13.76 -5.97
N TYR A 109 1.95 14.96 -5.47
CA TYR A 109 3.28 15.52 -5.32
C TYR A 109 3.94 15.18 -3.98
N GLY A 110 3.45 14.17 -3.25
CA GLY A 110 4.11 13.63 -2.05
C GLY A 110 3.86 14.45 -0.79
N ASN A 111 3.02 15.49 -0.85
CA ASN A 111 2.70 16.27 0.33
C ASN A 111 1.69 15.54 1.22
N HIS A 112 1.68 15.93 2.49
CA HIS A 112 0.68 15.47 3.45
C HIS A 112 -0.68 16.12 3.18
N VAL A 113 -1.75 15.45 3.62
CA VAL A 113 -3.10 15.99 3.50
C VAL A 113 -3.37 16.91 4.68
N LEU A 114 -3.72 18.16 4.37
CA LEU A 114 -4.16 19.15 5.35
C LEU A 114 -5.66 19.03 5.58
N LYS A 115 -6.13 19.55 6.71
CA LYS A 115 -7.56 19.55 7.06
C LYS A 115 -8.43 20.26 6.02
N THR A 116 -7.95 21.33 5.38
CA THR A 116 -8.64 22.00 4.26
C THR A 116 -8.98 21.05 3.12
N GLY A 117 -8.05 20.14 2.80
CA GLY A 117 -8.13 19.15 1.74
C GLY A 117 -8.93 17.91 2.09
N LEU A 118 -9.30 17.72 3.36
CA LEU A 118 -10.11 16.58 3.80
C LEU A 118 -11.56 16.73 3.33
N GLY A 119 -12.02 15.77 2.52
CA GLY A 119 -13.43 15.65 2.12
C GLY A 119 -14.22 14.79 3.09
N ARG A 120 -13.86 13.50 3.18
CA ARG A 120 -14.51 12.50 4.05
C ARG A 120 -13.45 11.65 4.73
N ILE A 121 -13.73 11.20 5.95
CA ILE A 121 -12.92 10.21 6.67
C ILE A 121 -13.84 9.14 7.23
N THR A 122 -13.38 7.90 7.23
CA THR A 122 -14.09 6.79 7.85
C THR A 122 -14.20 7.01 9.35
N GLU A 123 -15.35 6.68 9.94
CA GLU A 123 -15.53 6.80 11.39
C GLU A 123 -14.65 5.81 12.16
N ASN A 124 -14.39 6.10 13.43
CA ASN A 124 -13.51 5.29 14.30
C ASN A 124 -12.11 5.06 13.71
N THR A 125 -11.56 6.07 13.04
CA THR A 125 -10.15 6.05 12.62
C THR A 125 -9.30 6.62 13.75
N ASP A 126 -8.42 5.79 14.30
CA ASP A 126 -7.51 6.17 15.39
C ASP A 126 -6.28 6.92 14.87
N ASN A 127 -5.60 7.63 15.78
CA ASN A 127 -4.30 8.22 15.48
C ASN A 127 -3.27 7.12 15.20
N GLY A 128 -2.52 7.25 14.11
CA GLY A 128 -1.53 6.27 13.65
C GLY A 128 -2.12 5.10 12.85
N ALA A 129 -3.44 5.08 12.63
CA ALA A 129 -4.08 4.05 11.80
C ALA A 129 -3.64 4.16 10.33
N GLY A 130 -3.46 3.01 9.67
CA GLY A 130 -3.20 2.96 8.23
C GLY A 130 -4.47 3.31 7.45
N VAL A 131 -4.39 4.31 6.60
CA VAL A 131 -5.51 4.77 5.77
C VAL A 131 -5.17 4.65 4.29
N VAL A 132 -6.16 4.28 3.49
CA VAL A 132 -6.07 4.39 2.03
C VAL A 132 -6.72 5.71 1.62
N VAL A 133 -5.99 6.49 0.84
CA VAL A 133 -6.43 7.80 0.35
C VAL A 133 -7.12 7.61 -1.00
N TYR A 134 -8.29 8.22 -1.13
CA TYR A 134 -9.16 8.21 -2.30
C TYR A 134 -9.37 9.64 -2.79
N ASN A 135 -9.59 9.79 -4.09
CA ASN A 135 -10.17 11.03 -4.63
C ASN A 135 -11.70 11.03 -4.46
N MET A 136 -12.35 12.14 -4.82
CA MET A 136 -13.81 12.28 -4.69
C MET A 136 -14.62 11.34 -5.61
N SER A 137 -13.97 10.67 -6.56
CA SER A 137 -14.57 9.71 -7.51
C SER A 137 -14.40 8.26 -7.05
N ASP A 138 -14.15 8.02 -5.76
CA ASP A 138 -13.94 6.68 -5.18
C ASP A 138 -12.77 5.89 -5.82
N THR A 139 -11.79 6.60 -6.41
CA THR A 139 -10.58 5.98 -6.94
C THR A 139 -9.46 6.06 -5.91
N PRO A 140 -8.79 4.94 -5.56
CA PRO A 140 -7.68 4.97 -4.62
C PRO A 140 -6.45 5.61 -5.27
N ILE A 141 -5.81 6.54 -4.56
CA ILE A 141 -4.67 7.33 -5.05
C ILE A 141 -3.39 7.19 -4.21
N GLY A 142 -3.47 6.57 -3.03
CA GLY A 142 -2.29 6.29 -2.23
C GLY A 142 -2.55 5.71 -0.84
N PHE A 143 -1.46 5.52 -0.11
CA PHE A 143 -1.43 5.11 1.28
C PHE A 143 -1.02 6.26 2.19
N GLY A 144 -1.60 6.31 3.37
CA GLY A 144 -1.24 7.26 4.40
C GLY A 144 -1.38 6.70 5.82
N LEU A 145 -0.94 7.49 6.78
CA LEU A 145 -1.20 7.28 8.20
C LEU A 145 -2.06 8.43 8.71
N ALA A 146 -3.11 8.12 9.47
CA ALA A 146 -3.89 9.14 10.14
C ALA A 146 -3.01 9.84 11.19
N ALA A 147 -2.87 11.16 11.09
CA ALA A 147 -2.12 11.97 12.06
C ALA A 147 -2.96 12.31 13.31
N ARG A 148 -4.28 12.15 13.19
CA ARG A 148 -5.29 12.53 14.20
C ARG A 148 -6.45 11.55 14.15
N SER A 149 -7.14 11.39 15.28
CA SER A 149 -8.37 10.59 15.32
C SER A 149 -9.49 11.25 14.49
N THR A 150 -10.55 10.51 14.14
CA THR A 150 -11.72 11.09 13.45
C THR A 150 -12.32 12.28 14.21
N ILE A 151 -12.37 12.20 15.54
CA ILE A 151 -12.95 13.25 16.41
C ILE A 151 -12.03 14.49 16.39
N ASP A 152 -10.72 14.30 16.50
CA ASP A 152 -9.75 15.39 16.50
C ASP A 152 -9.65 16.05 15.12
N CYS A 153 -9.82 15.28 14.04
CA CYS A 153 -9.90 15.80 12.68
C CYS A 153 -11.07 16.77 12.50
N ARG A 154 -12.14 16.70 13.30
CA ARG A 154 -13.25 17.67 13.22
C ARG A 154 -12.91 18.99 13.92
N LYS A 155 -12.03 18.96 14.92
CA LYS A 155 -11.60 20.13 15.72
C LYS A 155 -10.31 20.77 15.21
N ALA A 156 -9.58 20.09 14.34
CA ALA A 156 -8.29 20.54 13.81
C ALA A 156 -8.41 21.85 13.01
N ALA A 157 -7.36 22.67 13.07
CA ALA A 157 -7.25 23.88 12.29
C ALA A 157 -7.13 23.55 10.79
N PRO A 158 -7.53 24.45 9.88
CA PRO A 158 -7.47 24.20 8.43
C PRO A 158 -6.07 23.79 7.92
N THR A 159 -5.02 24.34 8.51
CA THR A 159 -3.61 24.07 8.16
C THR A 159 -3.03 22.83 8.82
N ASP A 160 -3.78 22.17 9.72
CA ASP A 160 -3.28 20.99 10.42
C ASP A 160 -3.21 19.79 9.47
N ILE A 161 -2.16 18.99 9.65
CA ILE A 161 -2.02 17.71 8.94
C ILE A 161 -3.01 16.71 9.55
N VAL A 162 -3.79 16.07 8.67
CA VAL A 162 -4.74 15.01 9.04
C VAL A 162 -4.28 13.64 8.55
N VAL A 163 -3.56 13.57 7.43
CA VAL A 163 -2.99 12.33 6.91
C VAL A 163 -1.55 12.56 6.48
N LEU A 164 -0.65 11.75 7.03
CA LEU A 164 0.74 11.66 6.59
C LEU A 164 0.81 10.79 5.34
N ASN A 165 1.28 11.35 4.23
CA ASN A 165 1.53 10.61 3.00
C ASN A 165 2.63 9.55 3.26
N GLN A 166 2.37 8.31 2.84
CA GLN A 166 3.33 7.22 2.86
C GLN A 166 3.75 6.79 1.46
N ALA A 167 2.78 6.70 0.54
CA ALA A 167 3.01 6.43 -0.87
C ALA A 167 1.83 6.95 -1.70
N ASP A 168 2.10 7.45 -2.89
CA ASP A 168 1.07 7.99 -3.79
C ASP A 168 1.36 7.59 -5.24
N LEU A 169 0.34 7.64 -6.10
CA LEU A 169 0.46 7.26 -7.52
C LEU A 169 1.45 8.14 -8.29
N GLY A 170 1.67 9.39 -7.87
CA GLY A 170 2.65 10.27 -8.49
C GLY A 170 4.09 9.78 -8.31
N MET A 171 4.34 8.80 -7.43
CA MET A 171 5.64 8.14 -7.31
C MET A 171 6.06 7.41 -8.58
N TYR A 172 5.12 6.96 -9.42
CA TYR A 172 5.44 6.32 -10.70
C TYR A 172 6.21 7.26 -11.64
N LEU A 173 5.98 8.56 -11.56
CA LEU A 173 6.67 9.56 -12.37
C LEU A 173 7.89 10.17 -11.66
N ARG A 174 7.87 10.24 -10.33
CA ARG A 174 8.88 10.96 -9.54
C ARG A 174 9.99 10.06 -9.01
N SER A 175 9.78 8.75 -8.98
CA SER A 175 10.69 7.80 -8.36
C SER A 175 10.82 6.54 -9.21
N GLU A 176 11.01 6.74 -10.52
CA GLU A 176 11.17 5.68 -11.50
C GLU A 176 12.22 4.66 -11.05
N GLU A 177 13.37 5.10 -10.56
CA GLU A 177 14.46 4.25 -10.03
C GLU A 177 14.06 3.29 -8.89
N LYS A 178 13.02 3.62 -8.11
CA LYS A 178 12.59 2.80 -6.95
C LYS A 178 11.55 1.76 -7.34
N THR A 179 10.94 1.92 -8.50
CA THR A 179 9.90 1.04 -9.04
C THR A 179 10.50 -0.35 -9.28
N PRO A 180 9.75 -1.45 -9.12
CA PRO A 180 10.24 -2.76 -9.50
C PRO A 180 10.64 -2.86 -10.99
N ALA A 181 10.12 -1.99 -11.86
CA ALA A 181 10.44 -1.96 -13.29
C ALA A 181 11.82 -1.35 -13.63
N SER A 182 12.40 -0.52 -12.78
CA SER A 182 13.73 0.08 -13.01
C SER A 182 14.89 -0.84 -12.64
N ALA A 183 14.59 -2.03 -12.11
CA ALA A 183 15.58 -3.06 -11.85
C ALA A 183 15.78 -4.02 -13.05
N LEU A 184 15.09 -3.74 -14.16
CA LEU A 184 15.33 -4.31 -15.50
C LEU A 184 16.44 -3.53 -16.20
#